data_AF-A0AAV3GL50-F1
#
_entry.id   AF-A0AAV3GL50-F1
#
_cell.length_a   1.000
_cell.length_b   1.000
_cell.length_c   1.000
_cell.angle_alpha   90.00
_cell.angle_beta   90.00
_cell.angle_gamma   90.00
#
_symmetry.space_group_name_H-M   'P 1'
#
loop_
_entity.id
_entity.type
_entity.pdbx_description
1 polymer ?
#
loop_
_entity_poly.entity_id
_entity_poly.type
_entity_poly.pdbx_seq_one_letter_code
_entity_poly.pdbx_strand_id
1 'polypeptide(L)'
;GYNASGIYEQYTYKTQVASAIAQGKRAHTYIWYDTWGNMDIAKTTMDYFLPRIQTPKNSIVALDFEHGALASVPDGYGGYVSSDAEKAANTETILYGMRRIKQAGYTPMYYSYKPFTLNHVNYQQIIKEFPNSLWIAAYPIDGVSPYPLYAYFPSMDGIGIWQFTSAYIAGGLDGNVDLTGITD
;
A
#
# COMPACT_ATOMS: atom_id res chain seq x y z
N GLY A 1 -9.35 -5.88 4.37
CA GLY A 1 -7.95 -6.19 4.68
C GLY A 1 -7.84 -7.56 5.31
N TYR A 2 -6.61 -7.99 5.57
CA TYR A 2 -6.27 -9.09 6.44
C TYR A 2 -5.35 -8.58 7.55
N ASN A 3 -5.71 -8.76 8.82
CA ASN A 3 -4.87 -8.39 9.97
C ASN A 3 -4.76 -9.58 10.95
N ALA A 4 -4.27 -9.35 12.17
CA ALA A 4 -4.06 -10.41 13.16
C ALA A 4 -5.36 -11.16 13.55
N SER A 5 -6.52 -10.56 13.33
CA SER A 5 -7.84 -11.17 13.55
C SER A 5 -8.43 -11.82 12.29
N GLY A 6 -7.70 -11.83 11.17
CA GLY A 6 -8.10 -12.39 9.89
C GLY A 6 -8.69 -11.36 8.92
N ILE A 7 -9.57 -11.83 8.04
CA ILE A 7 -10.24 -11.00 7.03
C ILE A 7 -11.25 -10.05 7.69
N TYR A 8 -11.23 -8.79 7.29
CA TYR A 8 -12.23 -7.80 7.64
C TYR A 8 -12.54 -6.89 6.46
N GLU A 9 -13.76 -6.34 6.42
CA GLU A 9 -14.23 -5.42 5.37
C GLU A 9 -14.48 -4.02 5.94
N GLN A 10 -14.34 -3.01 5.11
CA GLN A 10 -14.83 -1.67 5.39
C GLN A 10 -16.30 -1.57 4.94
N TYR A 11 -17.22 -1.40 5.88
CA TYR A 11 -18.66 -1.41 5.58
C TYR A 11 -19.11 -0.35 4.56
N THR A 12 -18.40 0.80 4.50
CA THR A 12 -18.69 1.88 3.55
C THR A 12 -18.05 1.71 2.17
N TYR A 13 -17.19 0.70 1.96
CA TYR A 13 -16.43 0.55 0.71
C TYR A 13 -17.31 0.64 -0.53
N LYS A 14 -18.39 -0.15 -0.57
CA LYS A 14 -19.29 -0.23 -1.73
C LYS A 14 -19.98 1.10 -2.03
N THR A 15 -20.47 1.78 -1.00
CA THR A 15 -21.19 3.05 -1.17
C THR A 15 -20.23 4.20 -1.51
N GLN A 16 -19.02 4.20 -0.95
CA GLN A 16 -17.99 5.18 -1.29
C GLN A 16 -17.51 5.05 -2.73
N VAL A 17 -17.21 3.83 -3.19
CA VAL A 17 -16.80 3.58 -4.59
C VAL A 17 -17.92 3.96 -5.55
N ALA A 18 -19.16 3.55 -5.29
CA ALA A 18 -20.31 3.92 -6.12
C ALA A 18 -20.50 5.45 -6.19
N SER A 19 -20.38 6.15 -5.06
CA SER A 19 -20.50 7.61 -5.01
C SER A 19 -19.38 8.32 -5.78
N ALA A 20 -18.13 7.84 -5.66
CA ALA A 20 -17.01 8.40 -6.42
C ALA A 20 -17.20 8.25 -7.93
N ILE A 21 -17.61 7.06 -8.38
CA ILE A 21 -17.90 6.78 -9.79
C ILE A 21 -19.06 7.64 -10.29
N ALA A 22 -20.14 7.78 -9.52
CA ALA A 22 -21.30 8.62 -9.88
C ALA A 22 -20.93 10.11 -10.01
N GLN A 23 -19.90 10.56 -9.29
CA GLN A 23 -19.34 11.91 -9.41
C GLN A 23 -18.34 12.05 -10.58
N GLY A 24 -18.17 11.03 -11.41
CA GLY A 24 -17.19 11.03 -12.50
C GLY A 24 -15.73 10.96 -12.03
N LYS A 25 -15.48 10.61 -10.77
CA LYS A 25 -14.13 10.44 -10.23
C LYS A 25 -13.58 9.07 -10.57
N ARG A 26 -12.26 9.01 -10.77
CA ARG A 26 -11.52 7.75 -10.92
C ARG A 26 -11.23 7.17 -9.54
N ALA A 27 -12.07 6.23 -9.12
CA ALA A 27 -11.91 5.57 -7.82
C ALA A 27 -10.78 4.52 -7.87
N HIS A 28 -9.96 4.49 -6.83
CA HIS A 28 -8.92 3.50 -6.58
C HIS A 28 -9.23 2.72 -5.29
N THR A 29 -8.58 1.58 -5.09
CA THR A 29 -8.76 0.73 -3.90
C THR A 29 -7.42 0.39 -3.28
N TYR A 30 -7.39 0.14 -1.97
CA TYR A 30 -6.29 -0.55 -1.32
C TYR A 30 -6.80 -1.75 -0.52
N ILE A 31 -5.90 -2.69 -0.22
CA ILE A 31 -6.15 -3.84 0.64
C ILE A 31 -5.09 -3.81 1.74
N TRP A 32 -5.49 -3.63 3.00
CA TRP A 32 -4.61 -3.89 4.15
C TRP A 32 -4.12 -5.33 4.13
N TYR A 33 -2.80 -5.53 4.18
CA TYR A 33 -2.15 -6.74 3.68
C TYR A 33 -1.14 -7.36 4.66
N ASP A 34 -1.50 -7.56 5.94
CA ASP A 34 -0.62 -8.27 6.88
C ASP A 34 -0.48 -9.74 6.44
N THR A 35 0.73 -10.18 6.12
CA THR A 35 0.99 -11.57 5.66
C THR A 35 1.92 -12.36 6.56
N TRP A 36 2.75 -11.71 7.38
CA TRP A 36 3.85 -12.33 8.14
C TRP A 36 4.70 -13.28 7.28
N GLY A 37 4.95 -12.90 6.02
CA GLY A 37 5.69 -13.74 5.07
C GLY A 37 4.99 -15.06 4.69
N ASN A 38 3.72 -15.23 5.08
CA ASN A 38 2.95 -16.44 4.84
C ASN A 38 2.17 -16.36 3.52
N MET A 39 2.53 -17.22 2.58
CA MET A 39 1.92 -17.29 1.25
C MET A 39 0.45 -17.73 1.27
N ASP A 40 0.02 -18.53 2.26
CA ASP A 40 -1.38 -18.94 2.33
C ASP A 40 -2.28 -17.80 2.78
N ILE A 41 -1.80 -16.92 3.68
CA ILE A 41 -2.49 -15.66 4.01
C ILE A 41 -2.58 -14.76 2.77
N ALA A 42 -1.48 -14.63 2.01
CA ALA A 42 -1.46 -13.87 0.78
C ALA A 42 -2.52 -14.38 -0.23
N LYS A 43 -2.56 -15.70 -0.47
CA LYS A 43 -3.57 -16.35 -1.33
C LYS A 43 -4.99 -16.11 -0.84
N THR A 44 -5.28 -16.43 0.42
CA THR A 44 -6.61 -16.27 1.03
C THR A 44 -7.09 -14.82 0.93
N THR A 45 -6.20 -13.85 1.18
CA THR A 45 -6.53 -12.43 1.07
C THR A 45 -6.86 -12.03 -0.37
N MET A 46 -6.03 -12.41 -1.34
CA MET A 46 -6.25 -12.06 -2.74
C MET A 46 -7.49 -12.74 -3.33
N ASP A 47 -7.72 -14.01 -3.02
CA ASP A 47 -8.88 -14.77 -3.49
C ASP A 47 -10.19 -14.21 -2.90
N TYR A 48 -10.13 -13.66 -1.68
CA TYR A 48 -11.29 -12.99 -1.08
C TYR A 48 -11.56 -11.63 -1.72
N PHE A 49 -10.55 -10.74 -1.80
CA PHE A 49 -10.79 -9.35 -2.17
C PHE A 49 -10.90 -9.11 -3.67
N LEU A 50 -10.09 -9.75 -4.52
CA LEU A 50 -10.08 -9.42 -5.96
C LEU A 50 -11.44 -9.55 -6.65
N PRO A 51 -12.27 -10.58 -6.38
CA PRO A 51 -13.61 -10.67 -6.96
C PRO A 51 -14.59 -9.61 -6.42
N ARG A 52 -14.26 -8.93 -5.32
CA ARG A 52 -15.10 -7.96 -4.61
C ARG A 52 -14.73 -6.50 -4.88
N ILE A 53 -13.63 -6.25 -5.61
CA ILE A 53 -13.23 -4.89 -5.99
C ILE A 53 -14.23 -4.32 -7.00
N GLN A 54 -14.73 -3.12 -6.71
CA GLN A 54 -15.75 -2.44 -7.51
C GLN A 54 -15.21 -1.28 -8.36
N THR A 55 -13.93 -0.93 -8.19
CA THR A 55 -13.33 0.14 -9.00
C THR A 55 -13.16 -0.30 -10.45
N PRO A 56 -13.16 0.64 -11.41
CA PRO A 56 -12.97 0.32 -12.82
C PRO A 56 -11.66 -0.44 -13.09
N LYS A 57 -11.62 -1.26 -14.13
CA LYS A 57 -10.34 -1.85 -14.59
C LYS A 57 -9.33 -0.75 -14.93
N ASN A 58 -8.05 -1.09 -14.85
CA ASN A 58 -6.92 -0.17 -14.90
C ASN A 58 -6.82 0.83 -13.72
N SER A 59 -7.80 0.88 -12.81
CA SER A 59 -7.61 1.61 -11.56
C SER A 59 -6.49 0.97 -10.73
N ILE A 60 -5.84 1.77 -9.89
CA ILE A 60 -4.96 1.27 -8.84
C ILE A 60 -5.73 0.34 -7.88
N VAL A 61 -5.09 -0.79 -7.58
CA VAL A 61 -5.31 -1.57 -6.36
C VAL A 61 -3.97 -1.64 -5.64
N ALA A 62 -3.87 -0.98 -4.49
CA ALA A 62 -2.66 -1.00 -3.66
C ALA A 62 -2.70 -2.12 -2.63
N LEU A 63 -1.55 -2.74 -2.36
CA LEU A 63 -1.33 -3.53 -1.15
C LEU A 63 -0.78 -2.61 -0.08
N ASP A 64 -1.55 -2.40 0.97
CA ASP A 64 -1.18 -1.62 2.12
C ASP A 64 -0.45 -2.52 3.12
N PHE A 65 0.88 -2.42 3.10
CA PHE A 65 1.82 -3.24 3.87
C PHE A 65 2.69 -2.34 4.74
N GLU A 66 2.11 -1.89 5.84
CA GLU A 66 2.74 -1.01 6.84
C GLU A 66 2.79 -1.62 8.24
N HIS A 67 2.33 -2.87 8.35
CA HIS A 67 2.35 -3.71 9.53
C HIS A 67 2.42 -5.19 9.09
N GLY A 68 2.42 -6.12 10.06
CA GLY A 68 2.27 -7.54 9.76
C GLY A 68 3.42 -8.15 8.97
N ALA A 69 4.62 -7.58 9.04
CA ALA A 69 5.82 -8.15 8.45
C ALA A 69 6.35 -9.32 9.29
N LEU A 70 6.90 -10.35 8.63
CA LEU A 70 7.74 -11.34 9.28
C LEU A 70 9.03 -10.65 9.74
N ALA A 71 9.29 -10.62 11.03
CA ALA A 71 10.48 -9.99 11.60
C ALA A 71 10.84 -10.66 12.93
N SER A 72 12.11 -11.01 13.11
CA SER A 72 12.60 -11.67 14.33
C SER A 72 13.86 -11.03 14.92
N VAL A 73 14.46 -10.04 14.25
CA VAL A 73 15.68 -9.38 14.73
C VAL A 73 15.29 -8.15 15.57
N PRO A 74 15.61 -8.07 16.87
CA PRO A 74 15.29 -6.89 17.68
C PRO A 74 15.95 -5.62 17.12
N ASP A 75 15.20 -4.52 17.08
CA ASP A 75 15.70 -3.23 16.58
C ASP A 75 16.42 -2.38 17.64
N GLY A 76 16.39 -2.80 18.90
CA GLY A 76 16.96 -2.08 20.05
C GLY A 76 16.04 -1.02 20.69
N TYR A 77 14.84 -0.82 20.14
CA TYR A 77 13.84 0.16 20.58
C TYR A 77 12.49 -0.49 20.96
N GLY A 78 12.46 -1.81 21.10
CA GLY A 78 11.26 -2.58 21.45
C GLY A 78 10.47 -3.09 20.24
N GLY A 79 10.98 -2.87 19.03
CA GLY A 79 10.47 -3.43 17.79
C GLY A 79 11.36 -4.55 17.23
N TYR A 80 11.01 -5.00 16.04
CA TYR A 80 11.76 -6.00 15.28
C TYR A 80 11.95 -5.52 13.85
N VAL A 81 13.08 -5.88 13.24
CA VAL A 81 13.35 -5.79 11.81
C VAL A 81 13.48 -7.18 11.21
N SER A 82 13.34 -7.26 9.90
CA SER A 82 13.46 -8.53 9.17
C SER A 82 14.93 -8.84 8.86
N SER A 83 15.36 -10.07 9.12
CA SER A 83 16.55 -10.65 8.49
C SER A 83 16.37 -10.75 6.98
N ASP A 84 17.46 -11.00 6.23
CA ASP A 84 17.40 -11.09 4.76
C ASP A 84 16.41 -12.16 4.26
N ALA A 85 16.34 -13.31 4.94
CA ALA A 85 15.40 -14.38 4.61
C ALA A 85 13.95 -13.96 4.85
N GLU A 86 13.69 -13.22 5.92
CA GLU A 86 12.36 -12.71 6.24
C GLU A 86 11.94 -11.59 5.30
N LYS A 87 12.87 -10.70 4.92
CA LYS A 87 12.64 -9.70 3.86
C LYS A 87 12.26 -10.38 2.56
N ALA A 88 12.96 -11.47 2.19
CA ALA A 88 12.62 -12.23 1.00
C ALA A 88 11.22 -12.85 1.08
N ALA A 89 10.83 -13.42 2.22
CA ALA A 89 9.49 -13.97 2.43
C ALA A 89 8.39 -12.89 2.34
N ASN A 90 8.56 -11.76 3.03
CA ASN A 90 7.65 -10.61 2.95
C ASN A 90 7.50 -10.13 1.49
N THR A 91 8.64 -9.93 0.82
CA THR A 91 8.69 -9.45 -0.58
C THR A 91 7.95 -10.40 -1.52
N GLU A 92 8.10 -11.71 -1.37
CA GLU A 92 7.40 -12.67 -2.24
C GLU A 92 5.89 -12.65 -2.02
N THR A 93 5.40 -12.47 -0.80
CA THR A 93 3.95 -12.32 -0.58
C THR A 93 3.39 -11.05 -1.22
N ILE A 94 4.14 -9.94 -1.18
CA ILE A 94 3.77 -8.68 -1.84
C ILE A 94 3.77 -8.85 -3.36
N LEU A 95 4.84 -9.41 -3.94
CA LEU A 95 4.93 -9.68 -5.38
C LEU A 95 3.81 -10.61 -5.85
N TYR A 96 3.48 -11.65 -5.08
CA TYR A 96 2.34 -12.51 -5.35
C TYR A 96 1.03 -11.70 -5.45
N GLY A 97 0.74 -10.86 -4.45
CA GLY A 97 -0.46 -10.02 -4.47
C GLY A 97 -0.48 -9.04 -5.65
N MET A 98 0.63 -8.38 -5.93
CA MET A 98 0.76 -7.43 -7.05
C MET A 98 0.59 -8.11 -8.42
N ARG A 99 1.16 -9.30 -8.62
CA ARG A 99 0.94 -10.11 -9.83
C ARG A 99 -0.54 -10.46 -9.99
N ARG A 100 -1.21 -10.88 -8.91
CA ARG A 100 -2.65 -11.21 -8.93
C ARG A 100 -3.51 -9.99 -9.24
N ILE A 101 -3.16 -8.81 -8.71
CA ILE A 101 -3.81 -7.54 -9.06
C ILE A 101 -3.67 -7.23 -10.55
N LYS A 102 -2.46 -7.35 -11.10
CA LYS A 102 -2.21 -7.13 -12.52
C LYS A 102 -3.00 -8.09 -13.41
N GLN A 103 -3.00 -9.38 -13.06
CA GLN A 103 -3.76 -10.42 -13.75
C GLN A 103 -5.27 -10.17 -13.73
N ALA A 104 -5.80 -9.56 -12.66
CA ALA A 104 -7.19 -9.16 -12.55
C ALA A 104 -7.54 -7.88 -13.35
N GLY A 105 -6.59 -7.31 -14.10
CA GLY A 105 -6.80 -6.14 -14.96
C GLY A 105 -6.74 -4.80 -14.22
N TYR A 106 -6.02 -4.74 -13.10
CA TYR A 106 -5.80 -3.51 -12.32
C TYR A 106 -4.32 -3.09 -12.36
N THR A 107 -4.04 -1.88 -11.89
CA THR A 107 -2.68 -1.36 -11.73
C THR A 107 -2.18 -1.66 -10.32
N PRO A 108 -1.18 -2.54 -10.13
CA PRO A 108 -0.69 -2.87 -8.80
C PRO A 108 0.18 -1.76 -8.21
N MET A 109 -0.01 -1.47 -6.94
CA MET A 109 0.90 -0.62 -6.16
C MET A 109 1.24 -1.25 -4.81
N TYR A 110 2.44 -0.97 -4.32
CA TYR A 110 2.85 -1.23 -2.95
C TYR A 110 2.75 0.07 -2.16
N TYR A 111 1.95 0.07 -1.09
CA TYR A 111 1.82 1.19 -0.18
C TYR A 111 2.48 0.88 1.18
N SER A 112 3.25 1.84 1.71
CA SER A 112 3.87 1.81 3.03
C SER A 112 4.54 3.14 3.38
N TYR A 113 5.40 3.18 4.41
CA TYR A 113 6.29 4.30 4.72
C TYR A 113 7.77 3.88 4.73
N LYS A 114 8.67 4.82 4.41
CA LYS A 114 10.08 4.53 4.08
C LYS A 114 10.83 3.69 5.13
N PRO A 115 10.87 4.07 6.43
CA PRO A 115 11.55 3.26 7.45
C PRO A 115 11.09 1.80 7.50
N PHE A 116 9.78 1.55 7.44
CA PHE A 116 9.23 0.20 7.47
C PHE A 116 9.61 -0.59 6.22
N THR A 117 9.46 0.02 5.03
CA THR A 117 9.89 -0.61 3.78
C THR A 117 11.36 -1.04 3.83
N LEU A 118 12.26 -0.16 4.27
CA LEU A 118 13.69 -0.47 4.34
C LEU A 118 14.03 -1.56 5.37
N ASN A 119 13.27 -1.64 6.45
CA ASN A 119 13.46 -2.64 7.51
C ASN A 119 12.89 -4.02 7.16
N HIS A 120 11.90 -4.10 6.27
CA HIS A 120 11.09 -5.32 6.11
C HIS A 120 10.98 -5.87 4.68
N VAL A 121 11.36 -5.09 3.66
CA VAL A 121 11.06 -5.44 2.27
C VAL A 121 12.27 -5.18 1.37
N ASN A 122 12.54 -6.11 0.46
CA ASN A 122 13.51 -5.94 -0.63
C ASN A 122 12.85 -5.19 -1.79
N TYR A 123 12.46 -3.92 -1.55
CA TYR A 123 11.61 -3.16 -2.48
C TYR A 123 12.20 -2.99 -3.88
N GLN A 124 13.53 -3.08 -4.03
CA GLN A 124 14.17 -3.07 -5.35
C GLN A 124 13.67 -4.20 -6.26
N GLN A 125 13.27 -5.35 -5.68
CA GLN A 125 12.65 -6.44 -6.44
C GLN A 125 11.23 -6.08 -6.92
N ILE A 126 10.48 -5.35 -6.09
CA ILE A 126 9.15 -4.83 -6.45
C ILE A 126 9.28 -3.91 -7.66
N ILE A 127 10.13 -2.88 -7.58
CA ILE A 127 10.25 -1.88 -8.67
C ILE A 127 10.94 -2.43 -9.92
N LYS A 128 11.67 -3.54 -9.81
CA LYS A 128 12.22 -4.26 -10.96
C LYS A 128 11.11 -4.96 -11.76
N GLU A 129 10.11 -5.52 -11.08
CA GLU A 129 8.98 -6.19 -11.73
C GLU A 129 7.85 -5.21 -12.10
N PHE A 130 7.61 -4.22 -11.24
CA PHE A 130 6.60 -3.19 -11.35
C PHE A 130 7.24 -1.80 -11.20
N PRO A 131 7.81 -1.21 -12.27
CA PRO A 131 8.41 0.12 -12.20
C PRO A 131 7.40 1.18 -11.73
N ASN A 132 7.89 2.17 -10.96
CA ASN A 132 7.09 3.30 -10.44
C ASN A 132 5.86 2.91 -9.61
N SER A 133 5.87 1.73 -8.98
CA SER A 133 4.71 1.19 -8.28
C SER A 133 4.71 1.43 -6.77
N LEU A 134 5.61 2.26 -6.22
CA LEU A 134 5.62 2.55 -4.80
C LEU A 134 4.73 3.77 -4.50
N TRP A 135 3.85 3.62 -3.51
CA TRP A 135 3.10 4.68 -2.88
C TRP A 135 3.63 4.84 -1.46
N ILE A 136 4.44 5.87 -1.21
CA ILE A 136 5.15 6.01 0.08
C ILE A 136 4.58 7.17 0.89
N ALA A 137 4.27 6.92 2.15
CA ALA A 137 3.86 7.93 3.11
C ALA A 137 5.06 8.58 3.82
N ALA A 138 4.99 9.90 3.99
CA ALA A 138 5.88 10.66 4.86
C ALA A 138 5.22 11.98 5.24
N TYR A 139 5.01 12.18 6.55
CA TYR A 139 4.26 13.30 7.09
C TYR A 139 5.19 14.23 7.88
N PRO A 140 5.54 15.40 7.35
CA PRO A 140 6.42 16.34 8.04
C PRO A 140 5.69 17.18 9.10
N ILE A 141 4.36 17.21 9.06
CA ILE A 141 3.51 18.02 9.93
C ILE A 141 2.54 17.09 10.66
N ASP A 142 2.50 17.22 11.98
CA ASP A 142 1.43 16.65 12.81
C ASP A 142 0.28 17.66 12.88
N GLY A 143 -0.73 17.47 12.04
CA GLY A 143 -1.88 18.39 11.92
C GLY A 143 -2.35 18.60 10.48
N VAL A 144 -3.32 19.50 10.30
CA VAL A 144 -3.89 19.77 8.97
C VAL A 144 -2.84 20.38 8.06
N SER A 145 -2.58 19.72 6.93
CA SER A 145 -1.59 20.13 5.94
C SER A 145 -2.16 19.97 4.53
N PRO A 146 -2.68 21.03 3.90
CA PRO A 146 -3.27 20.96 2.56
C PRO A 146 -2.24 21.05 1.43
N TYR A 147 -0.94 21.24 1.74
CA TYR A 147 0.10 21.41 0.72
C TYR A 147 1.31 20.50 0.98
N PRO A 148 1.88 19.89 -0.07
CA PRO A 148 3.09 19.07 0.08
C PRO A 148 4.31 19.93 0.39
N LEU A 149 5.11 19.49 1.37
CA LEU A 149 6.43 20.09 1.67
C LEU A 149 7.54 19.27 1.02
N TYR A 150 7.86 19.56 -0.25
CA TYR A 150 8.79 18.77 -1.06
C TYR A 150 10.19 18.57 -0.44
N ALA A 151 10.63 19.45 0.47
CA ALA A 151 11.87 19.27 1.23
C ALA A 151 11.89 17.99 2.11
N TYR A 152 10.71 17.42 2.40
CA TYR A 152 10.53 16.20 3.18
C TYR A 152 10.11 15.00 2.34
N PHE A 153 10.20 15.11 1.01
CA PHE A 153 9.92 14.00 0.10
C PHE A 153 10.75 12.76 0.50
N PRO A 154 10.13 11.58 0.69
CA PRO A 154 10.82 10.40 1.20
C PRO A 154 11.64 9.70 0.11
N SER A 155 12.61 10.39 -0.48
CA SER A 155 13.37 9.95 -1.66
C SER A 155 13.76 8.48 -1.62
N MET A 156 13.23 7.70 -2.55
CA MET A 156 13.52 6.29 -2.84
C MET A 156 13.27 6.05 -4.34
N ASP A 157 13.93 5.05 -4.91
CA ASP A 157 13.69 4.69 -6.30
C ASP A 157 12.29 4.09 -6.49
N GLY A 158 11.63 4.43 -7.58
CA GLY A 158 10.34 3.85 -7.98
C GLY A 158 9.11 4.37 -7.24
N ILE A 159 9.20 5.51 -6.54
CA ILE A 159 8.01 6.21 -6.00
C ILE A 159 7.17 6.76 -7.16
N GLY A 160 5.95 6.23 -7.29
CA GLY A 160 4.91 6.73 -8.19
C GLY A 160 3.96 7.71 -7.52
N ILE A 161 3.67 7.50 -6.22
CA ILE A 161 2.78 8.36 -5.42
C ILE A 161 3.44 8.66 -4.07
N TRP A 162 3.35 9.91 -3.63
CA TRP A 162 3.72 10.30 -2.27
C TRP A 162 2.50 10.76 -1.49
N GLN A 163 2.21 10.09 -0.37
CA GLN A 163 1.23 10.56 0.61
C GLN A 163 1.93 11.51 1.58
N PHE A 164 1.67 12.80 1.46
CA PHE A 164 2.38 13.83 2.22
C PHE A 164 1.70 14.21 3.54
N THR A 165 0.47 13.74 3.76
CA THR A 165 -0.33 14.01 4.95
C THR A 165 -1.43 12.96 5.12
N SER A 166 -1.83 12.70 6.35
CA SER A 166 -3.08 12.01 6.70
C SER A 166 -4.24 12.98 7.02
N ALA A 167 -3.96 14.28 7.00
CA ALA A 167 -4.90 15.34 7.39
C ALA A 167 -4.87 16.49 6.37
N TYR A 168 -5.20 16.21 5.12
CA TYR A 168 -5.35 17.22 4.06
C TYR A 168 -6.42 18.26 4.40
N ILE A 169 -7.48 17.83 5.09
CA ILE A 169 -8.53 18.69 5.66
C ILE A 169 -8.81 18.31 7.11
N ALA A 170 -9.48 19.19 7.84
CA ALA A 170 -10.04 18.86 9.15
C ALA A 170 -10.98 17.65 9.06
N GLY A 171 -10.80 16.67 9.93
CA GLY A 171 -11.54 15.40 9.92
C GLY A 171 -10.79 14.21 9.31
N GLY A 172 -9.60 14.42 8.74
CA GLY A 172 -8.75 13.36 8.22
C GLY A 172 -9.07 13.03 6.76
N LEU A 173 -8.09 13.23 5.90
CA LEU A 173 -8.13 12.87 4.48
C LEU A 173 -6.69 12.77 4.01
N ASP A 174 -6.32 11.65 3.42
CA ASP A 174 -4.96 11.49 2.93
C ASP A 174 -4.71 12.38 1.71
N GLY A 175 -3.63 13.16 1.78
CA GLY A 175 -3.18 14.01 0.68
C GLY A 175 -2.06 13.34 -0.10
N ASN A 176 -2.23 13.25 -1.41
CA ASN A 176 -1.31 12.54 -2.30
C ASN A 176 -0.79 13.46 -3.41
N VAL A 177 0.47 13.24 -3.81
CA VAL A 177 1.06 13.75 -5.05
C VAL A 177 1.33 12.57 -5.96
N ASP A 178 0.70 12.55 -7.14
CA ASP A 178 1.09 11.64 -8.23
C ASP A 178 2.30 12.21 -8.95
N LEU A 179 3.40 11.45 -8.97
CA LEU A 179 4.68 11.87 -9.54
C LEU A 179 4.89 11.36 -10.97
N THR A 180 4.00 10.47 -11.45
CA THR A 180 4.21 9.73 -12.69
C THR A 180 3.00 9.70 -13.63
N GLY A 181 1.83 10.15 -13.16
CA GLY A 181 0.56 10.05 -13.87
C GLY A 181 -0.10 8.67 -13.73
N ILE A 182 0.32 7.87 -12.73
CA ILE A 182 -0.20 6.50 -12.52
C ILE A 182 -1.66 6.49 -12.04
N THR A 183 -2.17 7.63 -11.57
CA THR A 183 -3.56 7.78 -11.12
C THR A 183 -4.54 8.03 -12.27
N ASP A 184 -4.07 8.44 -13.46
CA ASP A 184 -4.91 8.71 -14.65
C ASP A 184 -5.38 7.43 -15.39
#